data_AF-A0A7V8W6Y4-F1
#
_entry.id   AF-A0A7V8W6Y4-F1
#
_cell.length_a   1.000
_cell.length_b   1.000
_cell.length_c   1.000
_cell.angle_alpha   90.00
_cell.angle_beta   90.00
_cell.angle_gamma   90.00
#
_symmetry.space_group_name_H-M   'P 1'
#
loop_
_entity.id
_entity.type
_entity.pdbx_description
1 polymer ?
#
loop_
_entity_poly.entity_id
_entity_poly.type
_entity_poly.pdbx_seq_one_letter_code
_entity_poly.pdbx_strand_id
1 'polypeptide(L)'
;MANTQRNHDLAKTHYSLSYGMRLDEGTAPELAHPHVQITLPDGSEGSMALHVINGAPDEIKARLLESVDAFFEIYAEAQRNNA
;
A
#
# COMPACT_ATOMS: atom_id res chain seq x y z
N MET A 1 -40.64 -23.15 9.94
CA MET A 1 -40.59 -21.84 9.26
C MET A 1 -39.84 -20.87 10.16
N ALA A 2 -38.84 -20.16 9.58
CA ALA A 2 -38.04 -19.08 10.16
C ALA A 2 -37.18 -19.46 11.39
N ASN A 3 -35.94 -19.04 11.56
CA ASN A 3 -35.23 -17.91 10.99
C ASN A 3 -33.73 -18.25 11.03
N THR A 4 -33.13 -18.59 9.89
CA THR A 4 -31.67 -18.66 9.78
C THR A 4 -31.18 -17.22 9.87
N GLN A 5 -30.89 -16.74 11.09
CA GLN A 5 -29.97 -15.64 11.29
C GLN A 5 -28.62 -16.12 10.74
N ARG A 6 -28.48 -15.94 9.41
CA ARG A 6 -27.19 -15.91 8.76
C ARG A 6 -26.49 -14.73 9.41
N ASN A 7 -25.63 -15.05 10.36
CA ASN A 7 -24.53 -14.18 10.74
C ASN A 7 -23.74 -13.92 9.45
N HIS A 8 -24.18 -12.92 8.69
CA HIS A 8 -23.31 -12.16 7.82
C HIS A 8 -22.44 -11.32 8.76
N ASP A 9 -21.55 -12.00 9.50
CA ASP A 9 -20.23 -11.45 9.67
C ASP A 9 -19.72 -11.30 8.24
N LEU A 10 -19.87 -10.09 7.69
CA LEU A 10 -19.15 -9.65 6.51
C LEU A 10 -17.69 -9.87 6.87
N ALA A 11 -17.14 -11.02 6.49
CA ALA A 11 -15.77 -11.39 6.73
C ALA A 11 -14.93 -10.19 6.31
N LYS A 12 -14.38 -9.46 7.28
CA LYS A 12 -13.53 -8.30 6.99
C LYS A 12 -12.45 -8.83 6.06
N THR A 13 -12.40 -8.33 4.84
CA THR A 13 -11.34 -8.69 3.92
C THR A 13 -10.03 -8.33 4.60
N HIS A 14 -9.23 -9.34 4.91
CA HIS A 14 -7.92 -9.15 5.51
C HIS A 14 -6.93 -8.84 4.39
N TYR A 15 -6.21 -7.72 4.53
CA TYR A 15 -5.19 -7.30 3.58
C TYR A 15 -3.81 -7.41 4.22
N SER A 16 -2.83 -7.84 3.42
CA SER A 16 -1.42 -7.79 3.76
C SER A 16 -0.76 -6.68 2.97
N LEU A 17 -0.20 -5.68 3.66
CA LEU A 17 0.61 -4.63 3.04
C LEU A 17 2.09 -5.03 3.09
N SER A 18 2.68 -5.28 1.93
CA SER A 18 4.14 -5.41 1.78
C SER A 18 4.74 -4.03 1.56
N TYR A 19 5.71 -3.61 2.39
CA TYR A 19 6.40 -2.33 2.24
C TYR A 19 7.91 -2.47 2.47
N GLY A 20 8.71 -1.71 1.73
CA GLY A 20 10.16 -1.63 1.89
C GLY A 20 10.61 -0.18 1.98
N MET A 21 11.57 0.11 2.85
CA MET A 21 12.21 1.43 2.97
C MET A 21 13.71 1.28 2.95
N ARG A 22 14.38 2.19 2.24
CA ARG A 22 15.84 2.31 2.22
C ARG A 22 16.18 3.79 2.19
N LEU A 23 17.15 4.19 3.00
CA LEU A 23 17.70 5.54 3.01
C LEU A 23 19.14 5.47 2.56
N ASP A 24 19.46 6.20 1.50
CA ASP A 24 20.80 6.30 0.92
C ASP A 24 21.30 7.76 1.05
N GLU A 25 22.62 7.96 1.05
CA GLU A 25 23.19 9.31 1.03
C GLU A 25 23.02 9.95 -0.36
N GLY A 26 22.66 11.23 -0.38
CA GLY A 26 22.48 12.03 -1.60
C GLY A 26 21.04 12.04 -2.13
N THR A 27 20.89 12.36 -3.40
CA THR A 27 19.57 12.44 -4.09
C THR A 27 19.49 11.40 -5.21
N ALA A 28 18.36 10.73 -5.32
CA ALA A 28 18.08 9.78 -6.41
C ALA A 28 17.07 10.37 -7.42
N PRO A 29 17.05 9.90 -8.68
CA PRO A 29 16.06 10.33 -9.66
C PRO A 29 14.64 9.92 -9.24
N GLU A 30 13.74 10.89 -9.05
CA GLU A 30 12.36 10.62 -8.62
C GLU A 30 11.44 10.14 -9.75
N LEU A 31 11.82 10.38 -11.00
CA LEU A 31 10.91 10.21 -12.16
C LEU A 31 10.76 8.77 -12.64
N ALA A 32 11.69 7.88 -12.32
CA ALA A 32 11.78 6.57 -12.98
C ALA A 32 11.02 5.43 -12.27
N HIS A 33 10.36 5.69 -11.13
CA HIS A 33 9.60 4.72 -10.31
C HIS A 33 9.95 3.24 -10.59
N PRO A 34 11.16 2.80 -10.22
CA PRO A 34 11.62 1.46 -10.58
C PRO A 34 10.67 0.43 -9.98
N HIS A 35 10.31 -0.58 -10.76
CA HIS A 35 9.48 -1.67 -10.29
C HIS A 35 10.38 -2.82 -9.82
N VAL A 36 10.08 -3.36 -8.65
CA VAL A 36 10.76 -4.54 -8.09
C VAL A 36 9.80 -5.72 -8.05
N GLN A 37 10.32 -6.90 -8.40
CA GLN A 37 9.58 -8.14 -8.23
C GLN A 37 9.69 -8.60 -6.78
N ILE A 38 8.56 -9.02 -6.21
CA ILE A 38 8.45 -9.56 -4.86
C ILE A 38 7.81 -10.95 -4.92
N THR A 39 8.30 -11.87 -4.10
CA THR A 39 7.63 -13.16 -3.88
C THR A 39 6.53 -12.97 -2.83
N LEU A 40 5.30 -13.29 -3.20
CA LEU A 40 4.14 -13.24 -2.32
C LEU A 40 4.08 -14.48 -1.41
N PRO A 41 3.34 -14.42 -0.29
CA PRO A 41 3.26 -15.54 0.66
C PRO A 41 2.74 -16.87 0.08
N ASP A 42 2.01 -16.82 -1.04
CA ASP A 42 1.52 -17.98 -1.77
C ASP A 42 2.54 -18.55 -2.77
N GLY A 43 3.74 -17.96 -2.84
CA GLY A 43 4.82 -18.33 -3.76
C GLY A 43 4.72 -17.70 -5.14
N SER A 44 3.69 -16.90 -5.43
CA SER A 44 3.56 -16.17 -6.69
C SER A 44 4.47 -14.93 -6.73
N GLU A 45 4.69 -14.37 -7.92
CA GLU A 45 5.42 -13.12 -8.10
C GLU A 45 4.44 -11.94 -8.22
N GLY A 46 4.70 -10.87 -7.46
CA GLY A 46 4.05 -9.58 -7.58
C GLY A 46 5.05 -8.49 -7.96
N SER A 47 4.56 -7.39 -8.53
CA SER A 47 5.37 -6.21 -8.85
C SER A 47 5.02 -5.06 -7.91
N MET A 48 6.03 -4.37 -7.39
CA MET A 48 5.88 -3.21 -6.52
C MET A 48 6.64 -2.02 -7.10
N ALA A 49 5.96 -0.88 -7.24
CA ALA A 49 6.61 0.37 -7.62
C ALA A 49 7.39 0.96 -6.44
N LEU A 50 8.62 1.40 -6.68
CA LEU A 50 9.43 2.12 -5.69
C LEU A 50 9.25 3.63 -5.88
N HIS A 51 8.70 4.28 -4.85
CA HIS A 51 8.63 5.74 -4.77
C HIS A 51 9.88 6.28 -4.08
N VAL A 52 10.48 7.30 -4.67
CA VAL A 52 11.66 8.00 -4.13
C VAL A 52 11.20 9.34 -3.60
N ILE A 53 11.59 9.66 -2.37
CA ILE A 53 11.37 10.95 -1.74
C ILE A 53 12.75 11.49 -1.37
N ASN A 54 13.18 12.59 -1.98
CA ASN A 54 14.40 13.28 -1.57
C ASN A 54 14.06 14.39 -0.55
N GLY A 55 14.99 14.68 0.35
CA GLY A 55 14.86 15.76 1.33
C GLY A 55 15.70 15.52 2.57
N ALA A 56 15.57 16.40 3.56
CA ALA A 56 16.07 16.14 4.90
C ALA A 56 15.26 15.00 5.56
N PRO A 57 15.81 14.27 6.56
CA PRO A 57 15.13 13.13 7.17
C PRO A 57 13.73 13.43 7.73
N ASP A 58 13.52 14.64 8.26
CA ASP A 58 12.22 15.11 8.76
C ASP A 58 11.23 15.39 7.62
N GLU A 59 11.69 16.01 6.53
CA GLU A 59 10.90 16.24 5.32
C GLU A 59 10.49 14.91 4.65
N ILE A 60 11.44 13.97 4.52
CA ILE A 60 11.20 12.63 3.97
C ILE A 60 10.13 11.92 4.80
N LYS A 61 10.24 11.97 6.12
CA LYS A 61 9.27 11.33 7.02
C LYS A 61 7.89 11.94 6.90
N ALA A 62 7.80 13.28 6.86
CA ALA A 62 6.51 13.96 6.73
C ALA A 62 5.82 13.58 5.41
N ARG A 63 6.56 13.63 4.30
CA ARG A 63 6.03 13.28 2.97
C ARG A 63 5.64 11.80 2.86
N LEU A 64 6.42 10.91 3.47
CA LEU A 64 6.09 9.49 3.49
C LEU A 64 4.75 9.24 4.19
N LEU A 65 4.54 9.86 5.35
CA LEU A 65 3.28 9.70 6.10
C LEU A 65 2.08 10.22 5.29
N GLU A 66 2.21 11.39 4.65
CA GLU A 66 1.18 11.93 3.74
C GLU A 66 0.86 10.94 2.61
N SER A 67 1.87 10.29 2.03
CA SER A 67 1.67 9.32 0.94
C SER A 67 0.95 8.06 1.38
N VAL A 68 1.18 7.62 2.63
CA VAL A 68 0.51 6.45 3.22
C VAL A 68 -0.97 6.77 3.46
N ASP A 69 -1.27 7.94 4.01
CA ASP A 69 -2.64 8.39 4.24
C ASP A 69 -3.40 8.46 2.90
N ALA A 70 -2.82 9.13 1.90
CA ALA A 70 -3.40 9.25 0.56
C ALA A 70 -3.64 7.88 -0.11
N PHE A 71 -2.72 6.93 0.06
CA PHE A 71 -2.88 5.57 -0.50
C PHE A 71 -4.13 4.87 0.04
N PHE A 72 -4.38 4.93 1.35
CA PHE A 72 -5.55 4.29 1.95
C PHE A 72 -6.85 5.02 1.64
N GLU A 73 -6.83 6.35 1.49
CA GLU A 73 -7.98 7.12 1.01
C GLU A 73 -8.41 6.68 -0.39
N ILE A 74 -7.46 6.62 -1.34
CA ILE A 74 -7.72 6.15 -2.71
C ILE A 74 -8.24 4.71 -2.71
N TYR A 75 -7.65 3.83 -1.89
CA TYR A 75 -8.11 2.45 -1.79
C TYR A 75 -9.55 2.34 -1.26
N ALA A 76 -9.90 3.15 -0.26
CA ALA A 76 -11.25 3.18 0.29
C ALA A 76 -12.27 3.69 -0.74
N GLU A 77 -11.92 4.69 -1.54
CA GLU A 77 -12.76 5.18 -2.64
C GLU A 77 -12.98 4.13 -3.73
N ALA A 78 -11.91 3.44 -4.15
CA ALA A 78 -12.00 2.38 -5.15
C ALA A 78 -12.93 1.24 -4.71
N GLN A 79 -12.93 0.89 -3.42
CA GLN A 79 -13.85 -0.12 -2.88
C GLN A 79 -15.32 0.35 -2.86
N ARG A 80 -15.57 1.64 -2.59
CA ARG A 80 -16.93 2.20 -2.62
C ARG A 80 -17.54 2.25 -4.01
N ASN A 81 -16.72 2.49 -5.03
CA ASN A 81 -17.19 2.61 -6.41
C ASN A 81 -17.46 1.25 -7.09
N ASN A 82 -16.97 0.16 -6.50
CA ASN A 82 -17.16 -1.21 -6.98
C ASN A 82 -18.24 -1.99 -6.18
N ALA A 83 -18.90 -1.34 -5.23
CA ALA A 83 -19.99 -1.89 -4.41
C ALA A 83 -21.36 -1.37 -4.87
#